data_AF-A0A4C1VPP5-F1
#
_entry.id   AF-A0A4C1VPP5-F1
#
_cell.length_a   1.000
_cell.length_b   1.000
_cell.length_c   1.000
_cell.angle_alpha   90.00
_cell.angle_beta   90.00
_cell.angle_gamma   90.00
#
_symmetry.space_group_name_H-M   'P 1'
#
loop_
_entity.id
_entity.type
_entity.pdbx_description
1 polymer ?
#
loop_
_entity_poly.entity_id
_entity_poly.type
_entity_poly.pdbx_seq_one_letter_code
_entity_poly.pdbx_strand_id
1 'polypeptide(L)'
;MYNSGATHELKKTLGLQWDINNDALGFNLGLRNTPTEVLETSLPPTKRQVTSAVMSVFDPLGLASPVLITGKCMLQDIWRSGIDWDETIEADAHKKWLKWVNDIKKLASIRIPRCISPPHRGELHVFVDASEKSYAAAVYWRIKLSEHESAVSLIAGRLASLP
;
A
#
# COMPACT_ATOMS: atom_id res chain seq x y z
N MET A 1 -32.39 -4.41 -27.10
CA MET A 1 -31.18 -5.14 -27.52
C MET A 1 -30.01 -4.59 -26.72
N TYR A 2 -29.38 -5.48 -25.94
CA TYR A 2 -28.14 -5.35 -25.16
C TYR A 2 -27.98 -4.20 -24.14
N ASN A 3 -28.34 -4.51 -22.89
CA ASN A 3 -27.68 -3.98 -21.70
C ASN A 3 -26.27 -4.56 -21.63
N SER A 4 -25.27 -3.79 -22.05
CA SER A 4 -23.85 -4.14 -21.85
C SER A 4 -23.42 -3.73 -20.45
N GLY A 5 -23.93 -4.43 -19.43
CA GLY A 5 -23.36 -4.39 -18.08
C GLY A 5 -22.03 -5.13 -18.11
N ALA A 6 -20.95 -4.44 -18.47
CA ALA A 6 -19.60 -4.97 -18.34
C ALA A 6 -19.34 -5.20 -16.84
N THR A 7 -19.50 -6.43 -16.38
CA THR A 7 -19.08 -6.85 -15.05
C THR A 7 -17.57 -6.69 -14.98
N HIS A 8 -17.09 -5.70 -14.21
CA HIS A 8 -15.67 -5.54 -13.90
C HIS A 8 -15.16 -6.81 -13.21
N GLU A 9 -14.47 -7.67 -13.96
CA GLU A 9 -13.97 -8.93 -13.45
C GLU A 9 -12.66 -8.70 -12.70
N LEU A 10 -12.76 -8.48 -11.38
CA LEU A 10 -11.63 -8.30 -10.49
C LEU A 10 -11.17 -9.66 -9.94
N LYS A 11 -10.01 -10.14 -10.38
CA LYS A 11 -9.41 -11.36 -9.83
C LYS A 11 -8.52 -11.03 -8.64
N LYS A 12 -8.80 -11.66 -7.49
CA LYS A 12 -8.01 -11.48 -6.25
C LYS A 12 -6.81 -12.42 -6.26
N THR A 13 -5.61 -11.87 -6.07
CA THR A 13 -4.38 -12.66 -5.91
C THR A 13 -3.59 -12.08 -4.74
N LEU A 14 -3.50 -12.80 -3.62
CA LEU A 14 -2.60 -12.52 -2.49
C LEU A 14 -2.40 -11.01 -2.19
N GLY A 15 -3.47 -10.26 -1.94
CA GLY A 15 -3.40 -8.83 -1.54
C GLY A 15 -3.49 -7.79 -2.67
N LEU A 16 -3.20 -8.17 -3.92
CA LEU A 16 -3.41 -7.31 -5.10
C LEU A 16 -4.71 -7.69 -5.83
N GLN A 17 -5.26 -6.72 -6.55
CA GLN A 17 -6.40 -6.90 -7.46
C GLN A 17 -5.90 -6.75 -8.89
N TRP A 18 -6.24 -7.69 -9.76
CA TRP A 18 -5.99 -7.52 -11.19
C TRP A 18 -7.26 -7.01 -11.87
N ASP A 19 -7.16 -5.82 -12.45
CA ASP A 19 -8.13 -5.25 -13.37
C ASP A 19 -7.81 -5.76 -14.78
N ILE A 20 -8.55 -6.78 -15.22
CA ILE A 20 -8.33 -7.47 -16.49
C ILE A 20 -8.57 -6.53 -17.66
N ASN A 21 -9.56 -5.64 -17.56
CA ASN A 21 -9.98 -4.77 -18.66
C ASN A 21 -8.89 -3.73 -18.99
N ASN A 22 -8.22 -3.21 -17.97
CA ASN A 22 -7.17 -2.19 -18.12
C ASN A 22 -5.75 -2.76 -18.02
N ASP A 23 -5.61 -4.08 -17.87
CA ASP A 23 -4.37 -4.79 -17.54
C ASP A 23 -3.53 -4.09 -16.44
N ALA A 24 -4.19 -3.77 -15.33
CA ALA A 24 -3.57 -3.03 -14.23
C ALA A 24 -3.68 -3.78 -12.90
N LEU A 25 -2.66 -3.63 -12.06
CA LEU A 25 -2.68 -3.99 -10.66
C LEU A 25 -3.30 -2.86 -9.84
N GLY A 26 -4.22 -3.21 -8.97
CA GLY A 26 -4.76 -2.37 -7.90
C GLY A 26 -4.53 -3.01 -6.53
N PHE A 27 -4.85 -2.27 -5.48
CA PHE A 27 -4.64 -2.71 -4.10
C PHE A 27 -5.96 -3.16 -3.46
N ASN A 28 -5.97 -4.36 -2.86
CA ASN A 28 -7.05 -4.75 -1.97
C ASN A 28 -6.69 -4.31 -0.55
N LEU A 29 -7.35 -3.25 -0.07
CA LEU A 29 -6.99 -2.67 1.23
C LEU A 29 -7.30 -3.60 2.41
N GLY A 30 -8.09 -4.67 2.26
CA GLY A 30 -8.34 -5.62 3.35
C GLY A 30 -9.10 -5.04 4.57
N LEU A 31 -9.39 -3.74 4.58
CA LEU A 31 -10.00 -2.98 5.68
C LEU A 31 -11.44 -3.39 6.02
N ARG A 32 -12.05 -4.27 5.22
CA ARG A 32 -13.41 -4.80 5.44
C ARG A 32 -13.63 -5.50 6.78
N ASN A 33 -12.55 -5.92 7.44
CA ASN A 33 -12.60 -6.55 8.77
C ASN A 33 -12.41 -5.52 9.91
N THR A 34 -12.12 -4.27 9.58
CA THR A 34 -12.01 -3.17 10.55
C THR A 34 -13.38 -2.50 10.67
N PRO A 35 -13.90 -2.27 11.89
CA PRO A 35 -15.20 -1.63 12.07
C PRO A 35 -15.28 -0.29 11.33
N THR A 36 -16.41 -0.02 10.68
CA THR A 36 -16.61 1.22 9.90
C THR A 36 -16.47 2.44 10.79
N GLU A 37 -16.88 2.34 12.06
CA GLU A 37 -16.73 3.41 13.04
C GLU A 37 -15.27 3.81 13.19
N VAL A 38 -14.35 2.86 13.19
CA VAL A 38 -12.90 3.10 13.32
C VAL A 38 -12.30 3.76 12.06
N LEU A 39 -12.90 3.53 10.90
CA LEU A 39 -12.42 4.03 9.60
C LEU A 39 -13.08 5.34 9.16
N GLU A 40 -14.25 5.67 9.69
CA GLU A 40 -15.08 6.79 9.24
C GLU A 40 -15.45 7.78 10.36
N THR A 41 -15.41 7.36 11.63
CA THR A 41 -15.66 8.27 12.75
C THR A 41 -14.35 8.78 13.33
N SER A 42 -14.41 9.95 13.98
CA SER A 42 -13.30 10.50 14.76
C SER A 42 -13.16 9.85 16.14
N LEU A 43 -13.64 8.60 16.33
CA LEU A 43 -13.47 7.88 17.58
C LEU A 43 -12.07 7.23 17.62
N PRO A 44 -11.34 7.34 18.74
CA PRO A 44 -10.05 6.67 18.89
C PRO A 44 -10.20 5.14 18.83
N PRO A 45 -9.50 4.44 17.93
CA PRO A 45 -9.51 2.98 17.91
C PRO A 45 -8.72 2.36 19.05
N THR A 46 -8.98 1.09 19.33
CA THR A 46 -8.13 0.29 20.22
C THR A 46 -6.84 -0.15 19.54
N LYS A 47 -5.82 -0.50 20.33
CA LYS A 47 -4.57 -1.09 19.82
C LYS A 47 -4.83 -2.31 18.93
N ARG A 48 -5.79 -3.17 19.29
CA ARG A 48 -6.20 -4.33 18.50
C ARG A 48 -6.74 -3.92 17.13
N GLN A 49 -7.60 -2.91 17.08
CA GLN A 49 -8.21 -2.43 15.85
C GLN A 49 -7.16 -1.81 14.91
N VAL A 50 -6.24 -0.99 15.44
CA VAL A 50 -5.11 -0.43 14.67
C VAL A 50 -4.25 -1.54 14.09
N THR A 51 -3.87 -2.52 14.93
CA THR A 51 -3.04 -3.66 14.51
C THR A 51 -3.70 -4.44 13.38
N SER A 52 -4.98 -4.79 13.55
CA SER A 52 -5.77 -5.50 12.55
C SER A 52 -5.79 -4.75 11.22
N ALA A 53 -6.06 -3.43 11.25
CA ALA A 53 -6.14 -2.61 10.05
C ALA A 53 -4.78 -2.50 9.33
N VAL A 54 -3.71 -2.17 10.05
CA VAL A 54 -2.36 -2.02 9.47
C VAL A 54 -1.87 -3.33 8.84
N MET A 55 -2.18 -4.48 9.46
CA MET A 55 -1.76 -5.79 8.95
C MET A 55 -2.69 -6.37 7.88
N SER A 56 -3.87 -5.78 7.66
CA SER A 56 -4.85 -6.28 6.68
C SER A 56 -4.46 -6.02 5.22
N VAL A 57 -3.59 -5.02 4.97
CA VAL A 57 -3.13 -4.69 3.63
C VAL A 57 -1.86 -5.48 3.34
N PHE A 58 -1.96 -6.44 2.44
CA PHE A 58 -0.83 -7.26 2.01
C PHE A 58 -0.33 -6.81 0.63
N ASP A 59 0.97 -6.51 0.54
CA ASP A 59 1.62 -5.97 -0.66
C ASP A 59 2.89 -6.78 -0.97
N PRO A 60 2.79 -7.86 -1.75
CA PRO A 60 3.91 -8.75 -2.02
C PRO A 60 5.01 -8.11 -2.89
N LEU A 61 4.68 -7.06 -3.64
CA LEU A 61 5.61 -6.35 -4.52
C LEU A 61 6.18 -5.09 -3.87
N GLY A 62 5.69 -4.70 -2.69
CA GLY A 62 6.12 -3.50 -1.98
C GLY A 62 5.80 -2.19 -2.71
N LEU A 63 4.83 -2.18 -3.63
CA LEU A 63 4.43 -1.01 -4.42
C LEU A 63 3.68 0.05 -3.59
N ALA A 64 2.98 -0.38 -2.53
CA ALA A 64 2.30 0.47 -1.54
C ALA A 64 3.16 0.75 -0.31
N SER A 65 4.42 0.29 -0.27
CA SER A 65 5.33 0.47 0.87
C SER A 65 5.39 1.90 1.44
N PRO A 66 5.40 2.99 0.63
CA PRO A 66 5.43 4.35 1.16
C PRO A 66 4.23 4.71 2.05
N VAL A 67 3.07 4.09 1.82
CA VAL A 67 1.87 4.29 2.63
C VAL A 67 1.82 3.29 3.79
N LEU A 68 2.25 2.04 3.55
CA LEU A 68 2.21 1.01 4.59
C LEU A 68 3.21 1.24 5.72
N ILE A 69 4.36 1.86 5.43
CA ILE A 69 5.37 2.13 6.46
C ILE A 69 4.87 3.08 7.54
N THR A 70 4.10 4.11 7.18
CA THR A 70 3.65 5.10 8.17
C THR A 70 2.70 4.44 9.18
N GLY A 71 1.88 3.49 8.74
CA GLY A 71 1.07 2.63 9.60
C GLY A 71 1.91 1.73 10.50
N LYS A 72 2.96 1.09 9.96
CA LYS A 72 3.89 0.24 10.74
C LYS A 72 4.66 1.03 11.81
N CYS A 73 5.18 2.22 11.48
CA CYS A 73 5.85 3.10 12.44
C CYS A 73 4.90 3.55 13.55
N MET A 74 3.67 3.93 13.20
CA MET A 74 2.65 4.27 14.19
C MET A 74 2.31 3.07 15.08
N LEU A 75 2.19 1.87 14.51
CA LEU A 75 1.97 0.65 15.27
C LEU A 75 3.13 0.40 16.26
N GLN A 76 4.38 0.58 15.84
CA GLN A 76 5.55 0.50 16.73
C GLN A 76 5.46 1.51 17.89
N ASP A 77 5.09 2.76 17.62
CA ASP A 77 4.89 3.78 18.67
C ASP A 77 3.82 3.34 19.68
N ILE A 78 2.69 2.78 19.22
CA ILE A 78 1.60 2.27 20.08
C ILE A 78 2.05 1.04 20.89
N TRP A 79 2.90 0.19 20.33
CA TRP A 79 3.46 -0.93 21.09
C TRP A 79 4.37 -0.44 22.22
N ARG A 80 5.17 0.60 21.97
CA ARG A 80 6.08 1.21 22.96
C ARG A 80 5.34 1.96 24.07
N SER A 81 4.11 2.43 23.84
CA SER A 81 3.32 3.11 24.89
C SER A 81 2.81 2.15 25.98
N GLY A 82 2.87 0.84 25.76
CA GLY A 82 2.53 -0.16 26.79
C GLY A 82 1.03 -0.39 27.00
N ILE A 83 0.15 0.24 26.21
CA ILE A 83 -1.30 0.08 26.34
C ILE A 83 -1.77 -1.34 26.02
N ASP A 84 -2.88 -1.74 26.64
CA ASP A 84 -3.50 -3.05 26.44
C ASP A 84 -4.18 -3.16 25.07
N TRP A 85 -4.50 -4.40 24.68
CA TRP A 85 -5.09 -4.69 23.37
C TRP A 85 -6.42 -3.97 23.12
N ASP A 86 -7.29 -3.93 24.13
CA ASP A 86 -8.63 -3.34 24.04
C ASP A 86 -8.67 -1.90 24.58
N GLU A 87 -7.50 -1.31 24.86
CA GLU A 87 -7.36 0.08 25.28
C GLU A 87 -7.26 1.01 24.05
N THR A 88 -7.90 2.19 24.16
CA THR A 88 -7.93 3.20 23.10
C THR A 88 -6.59 3.92 22.96
N ILE A 89 -6.20 4.23 21.72
CA ILE A 89 -4.96 4.97 21.48
C ILE A 89 -5.05 6.43 21.95
N GLU A 90 -3.94 6.97 22.41
CA GLU A 90 -3.79 8.35 22.85
C GLU A 90 -4.02 9.37 21.71
N ALA A 91 -4.33 10.61 22.08
CA ALA A 91 -4.71 11.68 21.15
C ALA A 91 -3.70 11.89 20.00
N ASP A 92 -2.40 11.80 20.28
CA ASP A 92 -1.37 11.99 19.25
C ASP A 92 -1.23 10.80 18.30
N ALA A 93 -1.40 9.57 18.80
CA ALA A 93 -1.48 8.38 17.97
C ALA A 93 -2.76 8.41 17.12
N HIS A 94 -3.86 8.90 17.68
CA HIS A 94 -5.12 9.06 16.95
C HIS A 94 -5.03 10.05 15.78
N LYS A 95 -4.32 11.17 15.93
CA LYS A 95 -4.05 12.07 14.79
C LYS A 95 -3.27 11.38 13.66
N LYS A 96 -2.24 10.59 14.01
CA LYS A 96 -1.47 9.79 13.03
C LYS A 96 -2.36 8.75 12.35
N TRP A 97 -3.25 8.11 13.11
CA TRP A 97 -4.22 7.14 12.62
C TRP A 97 -5.14 7.74 11.55
N LEU A 98 -5.78 8.88 11.83
CA LEU A 98 -6.67 9.54 10.89
C LEU A 98 -5.96 9.91 9.58
N LYS A 99 -4.71 10.40 9.67
CA LYS A 99 -3.89 10.66 8.49
C LYS A 99 -3.63 9.38 7.69
N TRP A 100 -3.21 8.31 8.37
CA TRP A 100 -2.94 7.03 7.74
C TRP A 100 -4.18 6.45 7.05
N VAL A 101 -5.36 6.52 7.68
CA VAL A 101 -6.63 6.07 7.10
C VAL A 101 -6.96 6.86 5.82
N ASN A 102 -6.71 8.16 5.80
CA ASN A 102 -6.90 8.97 4.59
C ASN A 102 -5.93 8.58 3.47
N ASP A 103 -4.67 8.30 3.81
CA ASP A 103 -3.66 7.93 2.83
C ASP A 103 -3.88 6.51 2.28
N ILE A 104 -4.27 5.56 3.14
CA ILE A 104 -4.56 4.18 2.69
C ILE A 104 -5.80 4.12 1.80
N LYS A 105 -6.84 4.93 2.05
CA LYS A 105 -8.03 5.01 1.19
C LYS A 105 -7.67 5.47 -0.24
N LYS A 106 -6.67 6.34 -0.40
CA LYS A 106 -6.19 6.77 -1.72
C LYS A 106 -5.52 5.64 -2.51
N LEU A 107 -4.95 4.63 -1.86
CA LEU A 107 -4.39 3.47 -2.58
C LEU A 107 -5.44 2.71 -3.38
N ALA A 108 -6.71 2.74 -2.97
CA ALA A 108 -7.79 2.03 -3.69
C ALA A 108 -8.02 2.57 -5.11
N SER A 109 -7.69 3.84 -5.38
CA SER A 109 -7.83 4.44 -6.71
C SER A 109 -6.57 4.29 -7.57
N ILE A 110 -5.43 3.88 -6.99
CA ILE A 110 -4.20 3.69 -7.74
C ILE A 110 -4.32 2.46 -8.65
N ARG A 111 -3.86 2.62 -9.88
CA ARG A 111 -3.72 1.56 -10.88
C ARG A 111 -2.31 1.58 -11.43
N ILE A 112 -1.63 0.44 -11.37
CA ILE A 112 -0.26 0.27 -11.85
C ILE A 112 -0.32 -0.69 -13.05
N PRO A 113 0.14 -0.29 -14.26
CA PRO A 113 0.20 -1.19 -15.40
C PRO A 113 0.94 -2.49 -15.05
N ARG A 114 0.32 -3.65 -15.30
CA ARG A 114 0.91 -4.95 -14.96
C ARG A 114 1.99 -5.34 -15.97
N CYS A 115 1.77 -5.05 -17.25
CA CYS A 115 2.73 -5.28 -18.31
C CYS A 115 3.77 -4.15 -18.33
N ILE A 116 5.01 -4.51 -18.04
CA ILE A 116 6.11 -3.54 -17.89
C ILE A 116 6.82 -3.28 -19.24
N SER A 117 6.82 -4.24 -20.17
CA SER A 117 7.24 -4.06 -21.57
C SER A 117 7.11 -5.38 -22.37
N PRO A 118 6.90 -5.34 -23.70
CA PRO A 118 7.23 -6.45 -24.62
C PRO A 118 8.77 -6.74 -24.63
N PRO A 119 9.26 -7.82 -25.27
CA PRO A 119 10.61 -8.38 -25.04
C PRO A 119 11.72 -7.49 -25.64
N HIS A 120 12.03 -6.39 -24.98
CA HIS A 120 13.16 -5.51 -25.28
C HIS A 120 14.24 -5.66 -24.22
N ARG A 121 15.50 -5.42 -24.62
CA ARG A 121 16.61 -5.26 -23.67
C ARG A 121 16.35 -4.00 -22.84
N GLY A 122 16.38 -4.14 -21.52
CA GLY A 122 16.22 -3.03 -20.59
C GLY A 122 17.22 -3.12 -19.44
N GLU A 123 17.16 -2.11 -18.58
CA GLU A 123 18.03 -1.93 -17.43
C GLU A 123 17.20 -1.99 -16.15
N LEU A 124 17.77 -2.65 -15.14
CA LEU A 124 17.21 -2.64 -13.80
C LEU A 124 17.94 -1.59 -12.97
N HIS A 125 17.21 -0.58 -12.50
CA HIS A 125 17.75 0.49 -11.65
C HIS A 125 17.24 0.28 -10.24
N VAL A 126 18.16 0.17 -9.28
CA VAL A 126 17.84 -0.02 -7.87
C VAL A 126 18.31 1.19 -7.09
N PHE A 127 17.38 1.86 -6.44
CA PHE A 127 17.67 2.95 -5.51
C PHE A 127 17.43 2.46 -4.10
N VAL A 128 18.36 2.76 -3.19
CA VAL A 128 18.28 2.38 -1.78
C VAL A 128 18.48 3.63 -0.95
N ASP A 129 17.63 3.79 0.06
CA ASP A 129 17.73 4.88 1.03
C ASP A 129 17.48 4.34 2.45
N ALA A 130 18.07 5.00 3.44
CA ALA A 130 17.95 4.65 4.84
C ALA A 130 17.72 5.89 5.70
N SER A 131 16.79 5.76 6.63
CA SER A 131 16.46 6.75 7.65
C SER A 131 16.58 6.11 9.02
N GLU A 132 16.56 6.92 10.08
CA GLU A 132 16.53 6.42 11.47
C GLU A 132 15.37 5.47 11.77
N LYS A 133 14.30 5.52 10.97
CA LYS A 133 13.08 4.73 11.21
C LYS A 133 12.92 3.54 10.26
N SER A 134 13.60 3.54 9.12
CA SER A 134 13.39 2.51 8.09
C SER A 134 14.47 2.54 7.02
N TYR A 135 14.65 1.40 6.35
CA TYR A 135 15.37 1.31 5.08
C TYR A 135 14.42 0.91 3.96
N ALA A 136 14.63 1.49 2.78
CA ALA A 136 13.79 1.29 1.62
C ALA A 136 14.65 1.03 0.38
N ALA A 137 14.14 0.17 -0.49
CA ALA A 137 14.66 -0.04 -1.83
C ALA A 137 13.51 0.11 -2.83
N ALA A 138 13.76 0.81 -3.94
CA ALA A 138 12.83 0.94 -5.06
C ALA A 138 13.52 0.41 -6.32
N VAL A 139 12.83 -0.47 -7.03
CA VAL A 139 13.33 -1.14 -8.23
C VAL A 139 12.54 -0.65 -9.43
N TYR A 140 13.24 -0.05 -10.37
CA TYR A 140 12.68 0.46 -11.61
C TYR A 140 13.20 -0.35 -12.80
N TRP A 141 12.30 -0.69 -13.71
CA TRP A 141 12.65 -1.18 -15.03
C TRP A 141 12.69 0.00 -15.99
N ARG A 142 13.81 0.18 -16.68
CA ARG A 142 14.01 1.21 -17.68
C ARG A 142 14.22 0.58 -19.04
N ILE A 143 13.51 1.07 -20.05
CA ILE A 143 13.73 0.74 -21.45
C ILE A 143 14.05 2.01 -22.24
N LYS A 144 15.00 1.92 -23.17
CA LYS A 144 15.29 2.98 -24.12
C LYS A 144 14.37 2.79 -25.33
N LEU A 145 13.50 3.76 -25.60
CA LEU A 145 12.59 3.74 -26.76
C LEU A 145 13.27 4.36 -27.99
N SER A 146 14.06 5.41 -27.77
CA SER A 146 14.89 6.07 -28.79
C SER A 146 16.12 6.72 -28.13
N GLU A 147 17.00 7.37 -28.90
CA GLU A 147 18.18 8.05 -28.36
C GLU A 147 17.87 9.06 -27.23
N HIS A 148 16.70 9.71 -27.29
CA HIS A 148 16.30 10.74 -26.34
C HIS A 148 15.06 10.38 -25.51
N GLU A 149 14.54 9.16 -25.67
CA GLU A 149 13.30 8.74 -25.02
C GLU A 149 13.49 7.42 -24.27
N SER A 150 13.00 7.38 -23.03
CA SER A 150 13.02 6.19 -22.21
C SER A 150 11.71 6.07 -21.44
N ALA A 151 11.21 4.85 -21.33
CA ALA A 151 10.11 4.53 -20.42
C ALA A 151 10.67 3.89 -19.16
N VAL A 152 10.06 4.24 -18.02
CA VAL A 152 10.46 3.75 -16.71
C VAL A 152 9.22 3.28 -15.96
N SER A 153 9.29 2.12 -15.32
CA SER A 153 8.21 1.57 -14.51
C SER A 153 8.75 1.11 -13.16
N LEU A 154 8.04 1.45 -12.08
CA LEU A 154 8.31 0.88 -10.76
C LEU A 154 7.78 -0.57 -10.75
N ILE A 155 8.65 -1.54 -10.49
CA ILE A 155 8.30 -2.97 -10.58
C ILE A 155 8.27 -3.66 -9.23
N ALA A 156 9.06 -3.16 -8.27
CA ALA A 156 9.07 -3.64 -6.91
C ALA A 156 9.57 -2.56 -5.96
N GLY A 157 9.09 -2.61 -4.73
CA GLY A 157 9.67 -1.93 -3.58
C GLY A 157 9.97 -2.95 -2.49
N ARG A 158 10.89 -2.59 -1.61
CA ARG A 158 11.05 -3.29 -0.35
C ARG A 158 11.27 -2.27 0.73
N LEU A 159 10.53 -2.40 1.83
CA LEU A 159 10.66 -1.50 2.95
C LEU A 159 10.56 -2.28 4.24
N ALA A 160 11.50 -2.02 5.14
CA ALA A 160 11.45 -2.53 6.50
C ALA A 160 11.66 -1.39 7.50
N SER A 161 10.81 -1.37 8.52
CA SER A 161 10.98 -0.49 9.67
C SER A 161 12.13 -1.01 10.53
N LEU A 162 12.89 -0.07 11.12
CA LEU A 162 13.87 -0.40 12.14
C LEU A 162 13.14 -0.67 13.47
N PRO A 163 13.69 -1.56 14.32
CA PRO A 163 13.08 -1.93 15.60
C PRO A 163 12.94 -0.78 16.59
#